data_AF-A0A2H9RBV8-F1
#
_entry.id   AF-A0A2H9RBV8-F1
#
_cell.length_a   1.000
_cell.length_b   1.000
_cell.length_c   1.000
_cell.angle_alpha   90.00
_cell.angle_beta   90.00
_cell.angle_gamma   90.00
#
_symmetry.space_group_name_H-M   'P 1'
#
loop_
_entity.id
_entity.type
_entity.pdbx_description
1 polymer ?
#
loop_
_entity_poly.entity_id
_entity_poly.type
_entity_poly.pdbx_seq_one_letter_code
_entity_poly.pdbx_strand_id
1 'polypeptide(L)' 'KSFAIALSRLGELYINDAFADCHRAHASIDAITEELPSYAGPLLVQEVRLLDQIRKKPSTPFVLVLGGKKMET' A
#
# COMPACT_ATOMS: atom_id res chain seq x y z
N LYS A 1 -14.79 12.92 -0.53
CA LYS A 1 -15.23 12.29 0.73
C LYS A 1 -16.61 11.63 0.64
N SER A 2 -17.61 12.21 -0.06
CA SER A 2 -18.96 11.59 -0.22
C SER A 2 -18.92 10.13 -0.67
N PHE A 3 -18.03 9.78 -1.60
CA PHE A 3 -17.92 8.40 -2.09
C PHE A 3 -17.28 7.44 -1.06
N ALA A 4 -16.30 7.89 -0.26
CA ALA A 4 -15.70 7.06 0.79
C ALA A 4 -16.73 6.70 1.89
N ILE A 5 -17.59 7.67 2.26
CA ILE A 5 -18.72 7.43 3.17
C ILE A 5 -19.74 6.46 2.56
N ALA A 6 -19.97 6.54 1.24
CA ALA A 6 -20.85 5.58 0.57
C ALA A 6 -20.27 4.16 0.61
N LEU A 7 -18.95 4.01 0.42
CA LEU A 7 -18.25 2.73 0.53
C LEU A 7 -18.23 2.18 1.95
N SER A 8 -18.02 3.03 2.96
CA SER A 8 -17.97 2.58 4.36
C SER A 8 -19.29 1.97 4.85
N ARG A 9 -20.41 2.29 4.22
CA ARG A 9 -21.71 1.68 4.51
C ARG A 9 -21.83 0.22 4.06
N LEU A 10 -20.88 -0.29 3.29
CA LEU A 10 -20.88 -1.67 2.79
C LEU A 10 -20.30 -2.68 3.77
N GLY A 11 -19.69 -2.23 4.87
CA GLY A 11 -19.10 -3.11 5.86
C GLY A 11 -18.71 -2.39 7.15
N GLU A 12 -18.29 -3.16 8.14
CA GLU A 12 -17.92 -2.66 9.47
C GLU A 12 -16.39 -2.50 9.62
N LEU A 13 -15.64 -3.14 8.73
CA LEU A 13 -14.18 -3.18 8.70
C LEU A 13 -13.68 -2.97 7.28
N TYR A 14 -12.51 -2.33 7.16
CA TYR A 14 -11.80 -2.21 5.89
C TYR A 14 -10.50 -3.00 5.91
N ILE A 15 -10.26 -3.78 4.86
CA ILE A 15 -9.01 -4.52 4.64
C ILE A 15 -8.43 -4.06 3.30
N ASN A 16 -7.25 -3.44 3.35
CA ASN A 16 -6.50 -3.11 2.15
C ASN A 16 -5.53 -4.24 1.81
N ASP A 17 -5.73 -4.89 0.67
CA ASP A 17 -4.82 -5.90 0.14
C ASP A 17 -4.22 -5.51 -1.23
N ALA A 18 -4.23 -4.21 -1.57
CA ALA A 18 -3.84 -3.65 -2.86
C ALA A 18 -2.62 -2.70 -2.73
N PHE A 19 -1.43 -3.24 -2.44
CA PHE A 19 -0.20 -2.46 -2.26
C PHE A 19 0.11 -1.51 -3.42
N ALA A 20 -0.10 -1.98 -4.66
CA ALA A 20 0.20 -1.22 -5.86
C ALA A 20 -0.56 0.13 -5.92
N ASP A 21 -1.73 0.24 -5.30
CA ASP A 21 -2.54 1.46 -5.31
C ASP A 21 -2.31 2.36 -4.09
N CYS A 22 -1.62 1.89 -3.06
CA CYS A 22 -1.37 2.61 -1.80
C CYS A 22 -0.60 3.94 -2.00
N HIS A 23 0.08 4.11 -3.12
CA HIS A 23 0.78 5.35 -3.46
C HIS A 23 -0.16 6.49 -3.89
N ARG A 24 -1.48 6.25 -3.97
CA ARG A 24 -2.48 7.24 -4.41
C ARG A 24 -3.56 7.44 -3.36
N ALA A 25 -3.92 8.71 -3.14
CA ALA A 25 -5.00 9.11 -2.24
C ALA A 25 -6.38 8.95 -2.91
N HIS A 26 -6.78 7.69 -3.18
CA HIS A 26 -8.10 7.37 -3.74
C HIS A 26 -9.13 7.10 -2.63
N ALA A 27 -10.41 7.28 -2.97
CA ALA A 27 -11.51 7.09 -2.02
C ALA A 27 -11.55 5.68 -1.41
N SER A 28 -11.28 4.64 -2.21
CA SER A 28 -11.30 3.23 -1.80
C SER A 28 -9.97 2.72 -1.24
N ILE A 29 -8.95 3.58 -1.13
CA ILE A 29 -7.60 3.21 -0.66
C ILE A 29 -7.26 3.95 0.62
N ASP A 30 -7.39 5.28 0.58
CA ASP A 30 -6.93 6.20 1.61
C ASP A 30 -8.11 6.77 2.41
N ALA A 31 -9.04 7.47 1.76
CA ALA A 31 -10.10 8.19 2.47
C ALA A 31 -11.08 7.28 3.22
N ILE A 32 -11.30 6.03 2.78
CA ILE A 32 -12.13 5.05 3.50
C ILE A 32 -11.55 4.68 4.87
N THR A 33 -10.24 4.86 5.06
CA THR A 33 -9.56 4.51 6.32
C THR A 33 -9.88 5.48 7.46
N GLU A 34 -10.37 6.68 7.13
CA GLU A 34 -10.89 7.64 8.12
C GLU A 34 -12.27 7.24 8.65
N GLU A 35 -13.02 6.40 7.91
CA GLU A 35 -14.42 6.07 8.19
C GLU A 35 -14.58 4.71 8.87
N LEU A 36 -13.64 3.77 8.67
CA LEU A 36 -13.69 2.41 9.22
C LEU A 36 -12.38 2.00 9.89
N PRO A 37 -12.42 1.15 10.94
CA PRO A 37 -11.24 0.44 11.41
C PRO A 37 -10.60 -0.32 10.25
N SER A 38 -9.30 -0.07 10.06
CA SER A 38 -8.59 -0.40 8.83
C SER A 38 -7.41 -1.31 9.09
N TYR A 39 -7.25 -2.34 8.27
CA TYR A 39 -6.22 -3.36 8.41
C TYR A 39 -5.54 -3.65 7.07
N ALA A 40 -4.30 -4.14 7.16
CA ALA A 40 -3.58 -4.64 5.99
C ALA A 40 -3.91 -6.12 5.76
N GLY A 41 -4.26 -6.47 4.53
CA GLY A 41 -4.42 -7.85 4.09
C GLY A 41 -3.07 -8.57 3.92
N PRO A 42 -3.10 -9.88 3.64
CA PRO A 42 -1.88 -10.71 3.54
C PRO A 42 -0.87 -10.24 2.49
N LEU A 43 -1.30 -9.80 1.31
CA LEU A 43 -0.43 -9.31 0.24
C LEU A 43 0.21 -7.99 0.65
N LEU A 44 -0.58 -7.06 1.19
CA LEU A 44 -0.04 -5.79 1.66
C LEU A 44 1.00 -5.99 2.78
N VAL A 45 0.72 -6.89 3.73
CA VAL A 45 1.65 -7.24 4.81
C VAL A 45 2.95 -7.85 4.25
N GLN A 46 2.86 -8.74 3.25
CA GLN A 46 4.03 -9.36 2.63
C GLN A 46 4.90 -8.33 1.93
N GLU A 47 4.31 -7.45 1.12
CA GLU A 47 5.02 -6.39 0.40
C GLU A 47 5.75 -5.44 1.35
N VAL A 48 5.04 -4.94 2.37
CA VAL A 48 5.64 -4.03 3.36
C VAL A 48 6.78 -4.70 4.11
N ARG A 49 6.66 -5.97 4.49
CA ARG A 49 7.72 -6.71 5.17
C ARG A 49 8.95 -6.90 4.29
N LEU A 50 8.77 -7.29 3.02
CA LEU A 50 9.86 -7.48 2.08
C LEU A 50 10.62 -6.17 1.85
N LEU A 51 9.90 -5.09 1.59
CA LEU A 51 10.50 -3.77 1.38
C LEU A 51 11.20 -3.25 2.65
N ASP A 52 10.63 -3.46 3.83
CA ASP A 52 11.24 -3.03 5.08
C ASP A 52 12.52 -3.83 5.40
N GLN A 53 12.57 -5.12 5.05
CA GLN A 53 13.78 -5.94 5.15
C GLN A 53 14.89 -5.41 4.24
N ILE A 54 14.58 -5.16 2.95
CA ILE A 54 15.53 -4.60 1.99
C ILE A 54 16.02 -3.22 2.43
N ARG A 55 15.12 -2.38 2.97
CA ARG A 55 15.43 -1.02 3.40
C ARG A 55 16.29 -0.96 4.67
N LYS A 56 16.00 -1.79 5.67
CA LYS A 56 16.64 -1.70 7.00
C LYS A 56 17.88 -2.56 7.15
N LYS A 57 17.86 -3.79 6.60
CA LYS A 57 18.95 -4.76 6.79
C LYS A 57 19.08 -5.63 5.54
N PRO A 58 19.53 -5.07 4.42
CA PRO A 58 19.75 -5.86 3.21
C PRO A 58 20.85 -6.90 3.47
N SER A 59 20.67 -8.11 2.93
CA SER A 59 21.71 -9.13 2.91
C SER A 59 22.89 -8.67 2.06
N THR A 60 24.12 -8.94 2.51
CA THR A 60 25.35 -8.58 1.78
C THR A 60 25.94 -9.79 1.04
N PRO A 61 26.51 -9.59 -0.16
CA PRO A 61 26.54 -8.34 -0.94
C PRO A 61 25.15 -7.95 -1.47
N PHE A 62 24.82 -6.66 -1.41
CA PHE A 62 23.56 -6.12 -1.93
C PHE A 62 23.80 -5.45 -3.28
N VAL A 63 23.02 -5.84 -4.29
CA VAL A 63 23.10 -5.29 -5.65
C VAL A 63 21.71 -4.83 -6.06
N LEU A 64 21.61 -3.58 -6.53
CA LEU A 64 20.39 -3.00 -7.08
C LEU A 64 20.53 -2.89 -8.59
N VAL A 65 19.58 -3.47 -9.33
CA VAL A 65 19.50 -3.38 -10.79
C VAL A 65 18.36 -2.42 -11.14
N LEU A 66 18.70 -1.25 -11.69
CA LEU A 66 17.74 -0.25 -12.17
C LEU A 66 17.81 -0.16 -13.70
N GLY A 67 16.63 -0.16 -14.33
CA GLY A 67 16.48 0.04 -15.77
C GLY A 67 15.40 1.06 -16.08
N GLY A 68 15.36 1.54 -17.33
CA GLY A 68 14.44 2.58 -17.80
C GLY A 68 15.05 3.40 -18.92
N LYS A 69 14.22 4.01 -19.79
CA LYS A 69 14.72 4.81 -20.92
C LYS A 69 15.22 6.21 -20.50
N LYS A 70 14.59 6.79 -19.48
CA LYS A 70 14.91 8.11 -18.96
C LYS A 70 15.58 7.97 -17.61
N MET A 71 16.57 8.82 -17.36
CA MET A 71 17.23 8.93 -16.06
C MET A 71 16.32 9.60 -15.01
N GLU A 72 15.28 10.31 -15.45
CA GLU A 72 14.33 11.04 -14.63
C GLU A 72 12.93 10.41 -14.80
N THR A 73 12.19 10.32 -13.69
CA THR A 73 10.83 9.73 -13.62
C THR A 73 9.88 10.73 -13.00
#